data_AF-A0A126NIG9-F1
#
_entry.id   AF-A0A126NIG9-F1
#
_cell.length_a   1.000
_cell.length_b   1.000
_cell.length_c   1.000
_cell.angle_alpha   90.00
_cell.angle_beta   90.00
_cell.angle_gamma   90.00
#
_symmetry.space_group_name_H-M   'P 1'
#
loop_
_entity.id
_entity.type
_entity.pdbx_description
1 polymer ?
#
loop_
_entity_poly.entity_id
_entity_poly.type
_entity_poly.pdbx_seq_one_letter_code
_entity_poly.pdbx_strand_id
1 'polypeptide(L)'
;METIADLIEAARKRTGATYTDISERLDRSKQLITNWKSGKKVPTDGDVLALARMAGENADKWLAIAQAARTEGEARTRWELIAQKLGAVAMALVIGVGLASPAHVQAAEPGNSTHGVYIMRNG
;
A
#
# COMPACT_ATOMS: atom_id res chain seq x y z
N MET A 1 9.76 18.12 0.28
CA MET A 1 9.05 17.91 1.55
C MET A 1 10.05 17.26 2.49
N GLU A 2 10.26 17.83 3.68
CA GLU A 2 11.18 17.23 4.66
C GLU A 2 10.62 15.92 5.19
N THR A 3 11.51 14.98 5.49
CA THR A 3 11.20 13.62 5.89
C THR A 3 11.95 13.25 7.17
N ILE A 4 11.53 12.16 7.82
CA ILE A 4 12.25 11.61 8.98
C ILE A 4 13.72 11.28 8.65
N ALA A 5 14.04 10.94 7.40
CA ALA A 5 15.41 10.72 6.98
C ALA A 5 16.26 12.01 7.10
N ASP A 6 15.67 13.16 6.79
CA ASP A 6 16.33 14.47 6.89
C ASP A 6 16.62 14.82 8.35
N LEU A 7 15.70 14.52 9.27
CA LEU A 7 15.92 14.69 10.71
C LEU A 7 17.09 13.83 11.23
N ILE A 8 17.15 12.56 10.82
CA ILE A 8 18.26 11.66 11.20
C ILE A 8 19.59 12.18 10.66
N GLU A 9 19.60 12.69 9.43
CA GLU A 9 20.80 13.26 8.83
C GLU A 9 21.22 14.59 9.48
N ALA A 10 20.26 15.43 9.88
CA ALA A 10 20.51 16.65 10.64
C ALA A 10 21.13 16.34 12.00
N ALA A 11 20.56 15.37 12.73
CA ALA A 11 21.11 14.89 14.00
C ALA A 11 22.54 14.37 13.86
N ARG A 12 22.82 13.61 12.79
CA ARG A 12 24.17 13.13 12.46
C ARG A 12 25.13 14.29 12.19
N LYS A 13 24.78 15.21 11.30
CA LYS A 13 25.62 16.35 10.93
C LYS A 13 25.95 17.23 12.12
N ARG A 14 24.98 17.45 13.02
CA ARG A 14 25.14 18.29 14.21
C ARG A 14 26.03 17.64 15.27
N THR A 15 25.89 16.34 15.48
CA THR A 15 26.60 15.62 16.55
C THR A 15 27.91 14.99 16.11
N GLY A 16 28.17 14.91 14.80
CA GLY A 16 29.28 14.15 14.22
C GLY A 16 29.15 12.63 14.41
N ALA A 17 28.01 12.15 14.90
CA ALA A 17 27.78 10.77 15.28
C ALA A 17 27.51 9.88 14.05
N THR A 18 27.98 8.64 14.06
CA THR A 18 27.60 7.65 13.04
C THR A 18 26.17 7.16 13.27
N TYR A 19 25.57 6.49 12.27
CA TYR A 19 24.25 5.87 12.46
C TYR A 19 24.26 4.78 13.53
N THR A 20 25.41 4.14 13.76
CA THR A 20 25.61 3.21 14.87
C THR A 20 25.45 3.94 16.20
N ASP A 21 26.16 5.05 16.37
CA ASP A 21 26.11 5.84 17.60
C ASP A 21 24.71 6.40 17.87
N ILE A 22 23.99 6.83 16.81
CA ILE A 22 22.59 7.27 16.92
C ILE A 22 21.70 6.11 17.39
N SER A 23 21.88 4.90 16.84
CA SER A 23 21.10 3.73 17.22
C SER A 23 21.32 3.35 18.69
N GLU A 24 22.58 3.40 19.14
CA GLU A 24 22.96 3.12 20.54
C GLU A 24 22.41 4.17 21.50
N ARG A 25 22.50 5.47 21.14
CA ARG A 25 21.96 6.57 21.96
C ARG A 25 20.44 6.52 22.14
N LEU A 26 19.74 5.97 21.15
CA LEU A 26 18.28 5.83 21.18
C LEU A 26 17.83 4.48 21.74
N ASP A 27 18.76 3.59 22.10
CA ASP A 27 18.47 2.19 22.47
C ASP A 27 17.59 1.48 21.43
N ARG A 28 17.91 1.70 20.14
CA ARG A 28 17.22 1.13 18.99
C ARG A 28 18.16 0.32 18.12
N SER A 29 17.62 -0.69 17.43
CA SER A 29 18.41 -1.45 16.47
C SER A 29 18.75 -0.62 15.23
N LYS A 30 19.93 -0.85 14.64
CA LYS A 30 20.34 -0.24 13.37
C LYS A 30 19.33 -0.47 12.25
N GLN A 31 18.72 -1.65 12.22
CA GLN A 31 17.68 -1.99 11.25
C GLN A 31 16.44 -1.10 11.40
N LEU A 32 16.08 -0.73 12.63
CA LEU A 32 14.95 0.16 12.88
C LEU A 32 15.24 1.57 12.33
N ILE A 33 16.46 2.09 12.52
CA ILE A 33 16.90 3.36 11.92
C ILE A 33 16.83 3.30 10.39
N THR A 34 17.27 2.21 9.77
CA THR A 34 17.16 2.01 8.31
C THR A 34 15.69 1.96 7.84
N ASN A 35 14.81 1.34 8.62
CA ASN A 35 13.37 1.33 8.33
C ASN A 35 12.74 2.73 8.45
N TRP A 36 13.23 3.57 9.37
CA TRP A 36 12.80 4.97 9.46
C TRP A 36 13.28 5.80 8.27
N LYS A 37 14.54 5.63 7.86
CA LYS A 37 15.09 6.33 6.68
C LYS A 37 14.36 5.98 5.38
N SER A 38 13.89 4.73 5.26
CA SER A 38 13.13 4.29 4.08
C SER A 38 11.63 4.60 4.16
N GLY A 39 11.15 5.19 5.25
CA GLY A 39 9.72 5.45 5.47
C GLY A 39 8.87 4.20 5.74
N LYS A 40 9.50 3.01 5.80
CA LYS A 40 8.80 1.74 6.10
C LYS A 40 8.19 1.72 7.50
N LYS A 41 8.82 2.40 8.44
CA LYS A 41 8.32 2.61 9.80
C LYS A 41 8.49 4.07 10.15
N VAL A 42 7.59 4.60 10.96
CA VAL A 42 7.74 5.94 11.54
C VAL A 42 8.28 5.78 12.98
N PRO A 43 9.29 6.55 13.41
CA PRO A 43 9.76 6.59 14.80
C PRO A 43 8.63 6.93 15.76
N THR A 44 8.77 6.62 17.05
CA THR A 44 7.82 7.07 18.08
C THR A 44 8.02 8.55 18.39
N ASP A 45 7.06 9.18 19.06
CA ASP A 45 7.20 10.60 19.44
C ASP A 45 8.42 10.83 20.35
N GLY A 46 8.74 9.89 21.25
CA GLY A 46 9.95 9.94 22.07
C GLY A 46 11.24 9.90 21.23
N ASP A 47 11.29 9.03 20.22
CA ASP A 47 12.45 8.95 19.32
C ASP A 47 12.60 10.24 18.47
N VAL A 48 11.48 10.82 18.02
CA VAL A 48 11.46 12.10 17.28
C VAL A 48 11.96 13.24 18.16
N LEU A 49 11.48 13.35 19.40
CA LEU A 49 11.95 14.35 20.36
C LEU A 49 13.46 14.23 20.61
N ALA A 50 13.97 13.01 20.77
CA ALA A 50 15.39 12.77 20.97
C ALA A 50 16.23 13.16 19.75
N LEU A 51 15.80 12.77 18.54
CA LEU A 51 16.47 13.15 17.30
C LEU A 51 16.44 14.67 17.07
N ALA A 52 15.32 15.34 17.34
CA ALA A 52 15.21 16.79 17.22
C ALA A 52 16.13 17.52 18.20
N ARG A 53 16.24 17.03 19.44
CA ARG A 53 17.22 17.54 20.42
C ARG A 53 18.67 17.36 19.94
N MET A 54 18.99 16.21 19.36
CA MET A 54 20.32 15.95 18.79
C MET A 54 20.62 16.87 17.59
N ALA A 55 19.63 17.14 16.75
CA ALA A 55 19.74 18.06 15.62
C ALA A 55 19.78 19.54 16.06
N GLY A 56 19.28 19.85 17.26
CA GLY A 56 19.10 21.23 17.73
C GLY A 56 17.95 21.94 17.00
N GLU A 57 16.94 21.19 16.56
CA GLU A 57 15.81 21.69 15.80
C GLU A 57 14.51 21.69 16.63
N ASN A 58 13.50 22.44 16.16
CA ASN A 58 12.20 22.48 16.82
C ASN A 58 11.49 21.11 16.69
N ALA A 59 11.22 20.48 17.84
CA ALA A 59 10.64 19.14 17.88
C ALA A 59 9.16 19.09 17.44
N ASP A 60 8.38 20.16 17.61
CA ASP A 60 6.95 20.20 17.24
C ASP A 60 6.77 20.08 15.72
N LYS A 61 7.66 20.73 14.96
CA LYS A 61 7.74 20.61 13.50
C LYS A 61 7.92 19.15 13.08
N TRP A 62 8.87 18.45 13.70
CA TRP A 62 9.19 17.08 13.37
C TRP A 62 8.14 16.07 13.85
N LEU A 63 7.48 16.36 14.98
CA LEU A 63 6.32 15.61 15.43
C LEU A 63 5.17 15.72 14.42
N ALA A 64 4.88 16.92 13.91
CA ALA A 64 3.86 17.10 12.88
C ALA A 64 4.18 16.30 11.59
N ILE A 65 5.43 16.31 11.14
CA ILE A 65 5.89 15.50 9.99
C ILE A 65 5.73 14.00 10.28
N ALA A 66 6.10 13.55 11.48
CA ALA A 66 5.96 12.15 11.88
C ALA A 66 4.49 11.72 11.92
N GLN A 67 3.59 12.54 12.47
CA GLN A 67 2.16 12.25 12.49
C GLN A 67 1.57 12.19 11.09
N ALA A 68 1.94 13.13 10.20
CA ALA A 68 1.52 13.09 8.80
C ALA A 68 1.93 11.78 8.11
N ALA A 69 3.19 11.35 8.30
CA ALA A 69 3.71 10.10 7.74
C ALA A 69 2.97 8.85 8.29
N ARG A 70 2.57 8.86 9.57
CA ARG A 70 1.77 7.77 10.17
C ARG A 70 0.38 7.71 9.57
N THR A 71 -0.29 8.85 9.44
CA THR A 71 -1.63 8.92 8.84
C THR A 71 -1.63 8.45 7.39
N GLU A 72 -0.61 8.81 6.61
CA GLU A 72 -0.47 8.33 5.23
C GLU A 72 -0.30 6.81 5.17
N GLY A 73 0.56 6.24 6.03
CA GLY A 73 0.74 4.79 6.13
C GLY A 73 -0.54 4.07 6.54
N GLU A 74 -1.25 4.57 7.55
CA GLU A 74 -2.53 4.01 7.98
C GLU A 74 -3.59 4.05 6.87
N ALA A 75 -3.70 5.18 6.16
CA ALA A 75 -4.62 5.31 5.05
C ALA A 75 -4.31 4.28 3.95
N ARG A 76 -3.05 4.11 3.60
CA ARG A 76 -2.62 3.11 2.61
C ARG A 76 -2.99 1.70 3.04
N THR A 77 -2.67 1.29 4.27
CA THR A 77 -3.02 -0.04 4.79
C THR A 77 -4.53 -0.27 4.78
N ARG A 78 -5.33 0.75 5.14
CA ARG A 78 -6.80 0.65 5.07
C ARG A 78 -7.29 0.44 3.64
N TRP A 79 -6.74 1.15 2.66
CA TRP A 79 -7.07 0.96 1.25
C TRP A 79 -6.67 -0.43 0.72
N GLU A 80 -5.50 -0.94 1.10
CA GLU A 80 -5.05 -2.28 0.75
C GLU A 80 -6.00 -3.35 1.30
N LEU A 81 -6.44 -3.20 2.55
CA LEU A 81 -7.45 -4.09 3.15
C LEU A 81 -8.80 -4.03 2.44
N ILE A 82 -9.25 -2.84 2.06
CA ILE A 82 -10.50 -2.66 1.29
C ILE A 82 -10.37 -3.36 -0.06
N ALA A 83 -9.27 -3.12 -0.80
CA ALA A 83 -9.02 -3.75 -2.09
C ALA A 83 -8.97 -5.29 -1.99
N GLN A 84 -8.31 -5.82 -0.95
CA GLN A 84 -8.25 -7.27 -0.69
C GLN A 84 -9.64 -7.86 -0.43
N LYS A 85 -10.45 -7.21 0.41
CA LYS A 85 -11.82 -7.65 0.70
C LYS A 85 -12.71 -7.60 -0.55
N LEU A 86 -12.62 -6.54 -1.34
CA LEU A 86 -13.36 -6.41 -2.59
C LEU A 86 -12.97 -7.50 -3.60
N GLY A 87 -11.67 -7.77 -3.74
CA GLY A 87 -11.18 -8.87 -4.57
C GLY A 87 -11.69 -10.24 -4.09
N ALA A 88 -11.68 -10.49 -2.77
CA ALA A 88 -12.19 -11.73 -2.19
C ALA A 88 -13.69 -11.94 -2.44
N VAL A 89 -14.50 -10.87 -2.31
CA VAL A 89 -15.95 -10.93 -2.60
C VAL A 89 -16.20 -11.22 -4.07
N ALA A 90 -15.47 -10.58 -5.00
CA ALA A 90 -15.59 -10.87 -6.42
C ALA A 90 -15.26 -12.32 -6.76
N MET A 91 -14.19 -12.88 -6.18
CA MET A 91 -13.84 -14.30 -6.35
C MET A 91 -14.92 -15.24 -5.80
N ALA A 92 -15.50 -14.94 -4.63
CA ALA A 92 -16.57 -15.75 -4.05
C ALA A 92 -17.84 -15.76 -4.93
N LEU A 93 -18.20 -14.63 -5.55
CA LEU A 93 -19.33 -14.55 -6.48
C LEU A 93 -19.10 -15.41 -7.74
N VAL A 94 -17.88 -15.41 -8.30
CA VAL A 94 -17.55 -16.26 -9.46
C VAL A 94 -17.65 -17.75 -9.12
N ILE A 95 -17.20 -18.15 -7.94
CA ILE A 95 -17.29 -19.54 -7.49
C ILE A 95 -18.75 -19.93 -7.18
N GLY A 96 -19.52 -19.04 -6.57
CA GLY A 96 -20.93 -19.28 -6.21
C GLY A 96 -21.88 -19.45 -7.39
N VAL A 97 -21.69 -18.69 -8.48
CA VAL A 97 -22.48 -18.85 -9.72
C VAL A 97 -22.13 -20.14 -10.46
N GLY A 98 -20.89 -20.63 -10.35
CA GLY A 98 -20.44 -21.86 -11.00
C GLY A 98 -21.06 -23.15 -10.45
N LEU A 99 -21.53 -23.15 -9.20
CA LEU A 99 -22.11 -24.34 -8.54
C LEU A 99 -23.64 -24.41 -8.61
N ALA A 100 -24.31 -23.34 -9.04
CA ALA A 100 -25.78 -23.24 -9.05
C ALA A 100 -26.44 -23.50 -10.42
N SER A 101 -25.68 -23.83 -11.48
CA SER A 101 -26.23 -24.04 -12.81
C SER A 101 -25.95 -25.47 -13.34
N PRO A 102 -26.85 -26.44 -13.10
CA PRO A 102 -26.89 -27.66 -13.89
C PRO A 102 -27.79 -27.38 -15.10
N ALA A 103 -27.26 -26.76 -16.15
CA ALA A 103 -27.98 -26.62 -17.41
C ALA A 103 -27.03 -26.84 -18.58
N HIS A 104 -27.00 -28.11 -19.02
CA HIS A 104 -26.74 -28.54 -20.38
C HIS A 104 -25.73 -27.71 -21.17
N VAL A 105 -24.46 -28.14 -21.12
CA VAL A 105 -23.45 -27.75 -22.11
C VAL A 105 -23.89 -28.34 -23.46
N GLN A 106 -24.73 -27.62 -24.19
CA GLN A 106 -25.03 -27.93 -25.57
C GLN A 106 -23.82 -27.51 -26.40
N ALA A 107 -22.98 -28.50 -26.70
CA ALA A 107 -21.96 -28.39 -27.71
C ALA A 107 -22.63 -27.89 -29.01
N ALA A 108 -22.17 -26.77 -29.53
CA ALA A 108 -22.60 -26.28 -30.83
C ALA A 108 -22.04 -27.22 -31.90
N GLU A 109 -22.89 -28.11 -32.42
CA GLU A 109 -22.58 -28.87 -33.63
C GLU A 109 -22.73 -27.96 -34.86
N PRO A 110 -21.79 -27.97 -35.82
CA PRO A 110 -21.88 -27.15 -37.02
C PRO A 110 -22.82 -27.83 -38.03
N GLY A 111 -24.11 -27.46 -37.99
CA GLY A 111 -25.17 -28.02 -38.83
C GLY A 111 -25.70 -27.06 -39.90
N ASN A 112 -25.07 -27.09 -41.08
CA ASN A 112 -25.60 -26.87 -42.44
C ASN A 112 -26.83 -25.96 -42.67
N SER A 113 -26.59 -24.83 -43.34
CA SER A 113 -27.57 -23.86 -43.83
C SER A 113 -28.56 -24.46 -44.83
N THR A 114 -29.85 -24.47 -44.48
CA THR A 114 -30.96 -24.54 -45.44
C THR A 114 -32.06 -23.65 -44.89
N HIS A 115 -32.57 -22.70 -45.70
CA HIS A 115 -33.86 -21.97 -45.65
C HIS A 115 -33.60 -20.73 -46.56
N GLY A 116 -34.01 -20.72 -47.83
CA GLY A 116 -35.40 -20.76 -48.26
C GLY A 116 -35.92 -19.32 -48.41
N VAL A 117 -35.43 -18.57 -49.41
CA VAL A 117 -35.93 -17.21 -49.71
C VAL A 117 -36.84 -17.28 -50.93
N TYR A 118 -38.14 -17.16 -50.66
CA TYR A 118 -39.21 -16.95 -51.63
C TYR A 118 -39.22 -15.48 -52.07
N ILE A 119 -39.13 -15.20 -53.38
CA ILE A 119 -39.51 -13.89 -53.93
C ILE A 119 -40.41 -14.15 -55.14
N MET A 120 -41.69 -13.82 -54.98
CA MET A 120 -42.71 -13.95 -56.01
C MET A 120 -42.86 -12.64 -56.80
N ARG A 121 -43.01 -12.82 -58.13
CA ARG A 121 -43.94 -12.11 -59.04
C ARG A 121 -43.57 -10.69 -59.53
N ASN A 122 -43.44 -10.50 -60.86
CA ASN A 122 -44.52 -10.13 -61.80
C ASN A 122 -43.96 -9.88 -63.23
N GLY A 123 -44.77 -10.16 -64.26
CA GLY A 123 -44.47 -9.89 -65.67
C GLY A 123 -45.22 -10.83 -66.59
#